data_AF-A0A7H0GSB7-F1
#
_entry.id   AF-A0A7H0GSB7-F1
#
_cell.length_a   1.000
_cell.length_b   1.000
_cell.length_c   1.000
_cell.angle_alpha   90.00
_cell.angle_beta   90.00
_cell.angle_gamma   90.00
#
_symmetry.space_group_name_H-M   'P 1'
#
loop_
_entity.id
_entity.type
_entity.pdbx_description
1 polymer ?
#
loop_
_entity_poly.entity_id
_entity_poly.type
_entity_poly.pdbx_seq_one_letter_code
_entity_poly.pdbx_strand_id
1 'polypeptide(L)'
;MNAGGGQLTTSLGTFAADNSFAPTPGNSYTTSTAIANTSDDGLYQSERYGNPFSYAFPVTSGQQYRVVLHFAEIDKWGSGLRVFDVSAEGSKVLDNYDIFQKAGATSRPSAKPSP
;
A
#
# COMPACT_ATOMS: atom_id res chain seq x y z
N MET A 1 -7.96 0.90 -4.38
CA MET A 1 -8.47 1.15 -3.01
C MET A 1 -7.49 2.04 -2.26
N ASN A 2 -7.98 2.90 -1.37
CA ASN A 2 -7.18 3.77 -0.53
C ASN A 2 -6.99 3.11 0.85
N ALA A 3 -5.79 2.62 1.14
CA ALA A 3 -5.51 1.86 2.35
C ALA A 3 -5.50 2.79 3.58
N GLY A 4 -6.35 2.50 4.57
CA GLY A 4 -6.40 3.28 5.82
C GLY A 4 -7.01 4.69 5.69
N GLY A 5 -7.49 5.06 4.49
CA GLY A 5 -8.09 6.35 4.17
C GLY A 5 -9.51 6.22 3.62
N GLY A 6 -10.16 7.38 3.44
CA GLY A 6 -11.47 7.47 2.80
C GLY A 6 -11.42 7.28 1.27
N GLN A 7 -12.59 7.29 0.63
CA GLN A 7 -12.66 7.34 -0.83
C GLN A 7 -11.94 8.60 -1.35
N LEU A 8 -11.17 8.43 -2.42
CA LEU A 8 -10.35 9.48 -3.01
C LEU A 8 -10.38 9.40 -4.54
N THR A 9 -10.41 10.54 -5.20
CA THR A 9 -10.21 10.64 -6.66
C THR A 9 -8.82 11.20 -6.92
N THR A 10 -8.10 10.57 -7.85
CA THR A 10 -6.70 10.88 -8.21
C THR A 10 -6.56 10.95 -9.72
N SER A 11 -5.38 11.32 -10.22
CA SER A 11 -5.07 11.22 -11.65
C SER A 11 -5.12 9.78 -12.19
N LEU A 12 -4.96 8.77 -11.32
CA LEU A 12 -5.02 7.35 -11.65
C LEU A 12 -6.45 6.77 -11.58
N GLY A 13 -7.44 7.59 -11.22
CA GLY A 13 -8.84 7.21 -11.06
C GLY A 13 -9.34 7.28 -9.62
N THR A 14 -10.50 6.68 -9.39
CA THR A 14 -11.18 6.70 -8.09
C THR A 14 -10.83 5.47 -7.27
N PHE A 15 -10.34 5.71 -6.06
CA PHE A 15 -9.96 4.71 -5.08
C PHE A 15 -11.00 4.71 -3.96
N ALA A 16 -11.78 3.63 -3.84
CA ALA A 16 -12.66 3.43 -2.69
C ALA A 16 -11.85 3.27 -1.39
N ALA A 17 -12.43 3.64 -0.25
CA ALA A 17 -11.91 3.25 1.06
C ALA A 17 -11.77 1.71 1.15
N ASP A 18 -10.79 1.23 1.89
CA ASP A 18 -10.63 -0.21 2.07
C ASP A 18 -11.58 -0.80 3.11
N ASN A 19 -11.98 -2.05 2.89
CA ASN A 19 -12.93 -2.77 3.76
C ASN A 19 -12.62 -4.28 3.89
N SER A 20 -11.84 -4.84 2.96
CA SER A 20 -11.52 -6.28 2.89
C SER A 20 -10.28 -6.69 3.69
N PHE A 21 -9.93 -5.98 4.77
CA PHE A 21 -8.70 -6.24 5.53
C PHE A 21 -8.93 -7.12 6.77
N ALA A 22 -7.86 -7.75 7.23
CA ALA A 22 -7.77 -8.38 8.54
C ALA A 22 -6.43 -8.05 9.23
N PRO A 23 -6.39 -7.93 10.57
CA PRO A 23 -7.53 -8.04 11.52
C PRO A 23 -8.50 -6.85 11.45
N THR A 24 -9.69 -7.00 12.06
CA THR A 24 -10.72 -5.96 12.16
C THR A 24 -11.12 -5.75 13.63
N PRO A 25 -10.99 -4.54 14.20
CA PRO A 25 -10.43 -3.36 13.56
C PRO A 25 -8.92 -3.53 13.31
N GLY A 26 -8.44 -3.03 12.17
CA GLY A 26 -7.02 -3.00 11.83
C GLY A 26 -6.42 -1.65 12.19
N ASN A 27 -5.09 -1.51 12.11
CA ASN A 27 -4.42 -0.24 12.35
C ASN A 27 -4.27 0.57 11.06
N SER A 28 -4.42 1.88 11.17
CA SER A 28 -4.11 2.81 10.08
C SER A 28 -3.34 4.01 10.61
N TYR A 29 -2.58 4.63 9.72
CA TYR A 29 -1.85 5.86 10.00
C TYR A 29 -2.08 6.85 8.85
N THR A 30 -2.09 8.15 9.18
CA THR A 30 -2.26 9.21 8.19
C THR A 30 -1.29 10.35 8.47
N THR A 31 -0.91 11.08 7.42
CA THR A 31 -0.06 12.26 7.50
C THR A 31 -0.59 13.35 6.57
N SER A 32 -0.31 14.61 6.89
CA SER A 32 -0.53 15.76 5.99
C SER A 32 0.76 16.20 5.29
N THR A 33 1.86 15.47 5.49
CA THR A 33 3.14 15.77 4.82
C THR A 33 2.98 15.59 3.33
N ALA A 34 3.44 16.57 2.55
CA ALA A 34 3.44 16.48 1.10
C ALA A 34 4.27 15.28 0.62
N ILE A 35 3.79 14.60 -0.43
CA ILE A 35 4.43 13.42 -0.99
C ILE A 35 5.22 13.86 -2.23
N ALA A 36 6.53 13.75 -2.17
CA ALA A 36 7.39 14.22 -3.25
C ALA A 36 7.22 13.37 -4.52
N ASN A 37 7.39 13.99 -5.68
CA ASN A 37 7.33 13.37 -7.02
C ASN A 37 5.95 12.78 -7.41
N THR A 38 4.87 13.31 -6.84
CA THR A 38 3.50 13.01 -7.28
C THR A 38 2.62 14.25 -7.14
N SER A 39 1.49 14.27 -7.85
CA SER A 39 0.39 15.20 -7.61
C SER A 39 -0.77 14.54 -6.85
N ASP A 40 -0.68 13.23 -6.62
CA ASP A 40 -1.71 12.41 -5.98
C ASP A 40 -1.35 12.12 -4.51
N ASP A 41 -0.94 13.13 -3.76
CA ASP A 41 -0.50 13.01 -2.37
C ASP A 41 -1.47 12.20 -1.52
N GLY A 42 -2.78 12.46 -1.68
CA GLY A 42 -3.82 11.79 -0.91
C GLY A 42 -3.78 10.26 -1.01
N LEU A 43 -3.30 9.69 -2.12
CA LEU A 43 -3.18 8.24 -2.30
C LEU A 43 -2.05 7.63 -1.45
N TYR A 44 -1.07 8.46 -1.07
CA TYR A 44 0.14 8.06 -0.37
C TYR A 44 0.25 8.68 1.02
N GLN A 45 -0.80 9.35 1.49
CA GLN A 45 -0.86 10.01 2.81
C GLN A 45 -1.59 9.18 3.87
N SER A 46 -2.14 8.03 3.50
CA SER A 46 -2.69 7.05 4.43
C SER A 46 -2.11 5.66 4.18
N GLU A 47 -1.96 4.89 5.26
CA GLU A 47 -1.57 3.49 5.18
C GLU A 47 -2.41 2.62 6.11
N ARG A 48 -2.45 1.33 5.79
CA ARG A 48 -2.89 0.27 6.70
C ARG A 48 -1.69 -0.61 7.02
N TYR A 49 -1.54 -0.95 8.29
CA TYR A 49 -0.38 -1.70 8.77
C TYR A 49 -0.75 -2.73 9.83
N GLY A 50 0.11 -3.73 9.96
CA GLY A 50 -0.02 -4.82 10.93
C GLY A 50 0.99 -5.92 10.63
N ASN A 51 1.18 -6.81 11.61
CA ASN A 51 1.99 -8.01 11.45
C ASN A 51 1.41 -9.13 12.32
N PRO A 52 0.64 -10.09 11.76
CA PRO A 52 0.30 -10.21 10.34
C PRO A 52 -0.79 -9.22 9.89
N PHE A 53 -0.89 -9.03 8.57
CA PHE A 53 -1.89 -8.19 7.89
C PHE A 53 -2.24 -8.81 6.53
N SER A 54 -3.52 -8.75 6.14
CA SER A 54 -3.95 -9.24 4.82
C SER A 54 -5.16 -8.49 4.28
N TYR A 55 -5.36 -8.60 2.96
CA TYR A 55 -6.61 -8.31 2.29
C TYR A 55 -7.19 -9.57 1.63
N ALA A 56 -8.51 -9.69 1.60
CA ALA A 56 -9.23 -10.76 0.92
C ALA A 56 -10.34 -10.18 0.02
N PHE A 57 -10.07 -10.12 -1.29
CA PHE A 57 -11.02 -9.58 -2.26
C PHE A 57 -11.82 -10.70 -2.93
N PRO A 58 -13.16 -10.58 -3.00
CA PRO A 58 -13.92 -11.47 -3.87
C PRO A 58 -13.56 -11.17 -5.33
N VAL A 59 -13.11 -12.20 -6.04
CA VAL A 59 -12.79 -12.14 -7.48
C VAL A 59 -13.47 -13.28 -8.21
N THR A 60 -13.78 -13.09 -9.50
CA THR A 60 -14.28 -14.16 -10.36
C THR A 60 -13.17 -15.17 -10.63
N SER A 61 -13.42 -16.44 -10.31
CA SER A 61 -12.49 -17.55 -10.56
C SER A 61 -12.19 -17.74 -12.05
N GLY A 62 -10.98 -18.21 -12.36
CA GLY A 62 -10.52 -18.47 -13.73
C GLY A 62 -10.14 -17.22 -14.54
N GLN A 63 -10.19 -16.03 -13.93
CA GLN A 63 -9.77 -14.77 -14.56
C GLN A 63 -8.36 -14.37 -14.10
N GLN A 64 -7.68 -13.61 -14.95
CA GLN A 64 -6.41 -12.97 -14.59
C GLN A 64 -6.65 -11.56 -14.07
N TYR A 65 -6.00 -11.23 -12.96
CA TYR A 65 -6.09 -9.92 -12.34
C TYR A 65 -4.70 -9.30 -12.25
N ARG A 66 -4.60 -8.03 -12.62
CA ARG A 66 -3.41 -7.24 -12.34
C ARG A 66 -3.58 -6.57 -10.98
N VAL A 67 -2.68 -6.89 -10.04
CA VAL A 67 -2.61 -6.20 -8.75
C VAL A 67 -1.52 -5.14 -8.84
N VAL A 68 -1.80 -3.92 -8.37
CA VAL A 68 -0.80 -2.86 -8.24
C VAL A 68 -0.77 -2.42 -6.79
N LEU A 69 0.38 -2.57 -6.15
CA LEU A 69 0.61 -2.19 -4.76
C LEU A 69 1.25 -0.81 -4.74
N HIS A 70 0.62 0.14 -4.07
CA HIS A 70 1.14 1.49 -3.86
C HIS A 70 1.68 1.59 -2.44
N PHE A 71 2.91 2.08 -2.29
CA PHE A 71 3.58 2.24 -1.01
C PHE A 71 4.16 3.64 -0.89
N ALA A 72 4.15 4.19 0.32
CA ALA A 72 4.97 5.32 0.73
C ALA A 72 5.36 5.12 2.19
N GLU A 73 6.59 5.42 2.54
CA GLU A 73 7.03 5.42 3.94
C GLU A 73 6.63 6.77 4.57
N ILE A 74 5.56 6.76 5.38
CA ILE A 74 4.94 7.97 5.94
C ILE A 74 5.11 8.12 7.45
N ASP A 75 5.64 7.12 8.14
CA ASP A 75 5.93 7.14 9.58
C ASP A 75 7.42 7.40 9.87
N LYS A 76 8.11 7.94 8.86
CA LYS A 76 9.50 8.45 8.91
C LYS A 76 10.55 7.42 9.31
N TRP A 77 10.34 6.15 8.99
CA TRP A 77 11.36 5.11 9.14
C TRP A 77 12.44 5.23 8.07
N GLY A 78 13.67 4.83 8.41
CA GLY A 78 14.80 4.76 7.50
C GLY A 78 14.98 3.38 6.85
N SER A 79 15.99 3.30 5.99
CA SER A 79 16.42 2.05 5.33
C SER A 79 16.65 0.93 6.35
N GLY A 80 16.12 -0.26 6.04
CA GLY A 80 16.28 -1.49 6.82
C GLY A 80 15.38 -1.61 8.05
N LEU A 81 14.60 -0.57 8.38
CA LEU A 81 13.76 -0.58 9.58
C LEU A 81 12.38 -1.21 9.34
N ARG A 82 11.85 -1.11 8.12
CA ARG A 82 10.59 -1.73 7.72
C ARG A 82 10.82 -2.61 6.49
N VAL A 83 11.02 -3.89 6.74
CA VAL A 83 11.27 -4.91 5.72
C VAL A 83 10.21 -6.00 5.87
N PHE A 84 9.52 -6.33 4.78
CA PHE A 84 8.45 -7.33 4.80
C PHE A 84 8.33 -8.09 3.49
N ASP A 85 7.77 -9.29 3.57
CA ASP A 85 7.35 -10.06 2.41
C ASP A 85 5.90 -9.71 2.04
N VAL A 86 5.58 -9.81 0.75
CA VAL A 86 4.18 -9.77 0.28
C VAL A 86 3.90 -11.07 -0.45
N SER A 87 2.79 -11.71 -0.09
CA SER A 87 2.26 -12.87 -0.81
C SER A 87 0.89 -12.56 -1.40
N ALA A 88 0.61 -13.12 -2.58
CA ALA A 88 -0.70 -13.12 -3.21
C ALA A 88 -1.09 -14.58 -3.50
N GLU A 89 -2.29 -14.99 -3.08
CA GLU A 89 -2.78 -16.37 -3.23
C GLU A 89 -1.77 -17.44 -2.76
N GLY A 90 -1.14 -17.19 -1.60
CA GLY A 90 -0.15 -18.09 -0.99
C GLY A 90 1.24 -18.09 -1.64
N SER A 91 1.44 -17.35 -2.73
CA SER A 91 2.72 -17.22 -3.42
C SER A 91 3.41 -15.90 -3.08
N LYS A 92 4.67 -15.95 -2.69
CA LYS A 92 5.46 -14.74 -2.42
C LYS A 92 5.71 -13.96 -3.72
N VAL A 93 5.28 -12.69 -3.75
CA VAL A 93 5.41 -11.77 -4.89
C VAL A 93 6.39 -10.63 -4.64
N LEU A 94 6.67 -10.30 -3.37
CA LEU A 94 7.76 -9.43 -2.96
C LEU A 94 8.51 -10.08 -1.80
N ASP A 95 9.83 -10.08 -1.89
CA ASP A 95 10.74 -10.67 -0.92
C ASP A 95 11.62 -9.59 -0.30
N ASN A 96 11.67 -9.52 1.02
CA ASN A 96 12.42 -8.53 1.79
C ASN A 96 12.21 -7.10 1.27
N TYR A 97 10.95 -6.71 1.04
CA TYR A 97 10.62 -5.41 0.49
C TYR A 97 10.80 -4.30 1.54
N ASP A 98 11.63 -3.33 1.19
CA ASP A 98 11.89 -2.12 1.99
C ASP A 98 11.40 -0.89 1.21
N ILE A 99 10.33 -0.26 1.71
CA ILE A 99 9.69 0.88 1.04
C ILE A 99 10.68 2.06 0.95
N PHE A 100 11.44 2.33 2.01
CA PHE A 100 12.39 3.45 2.05
C PHE A 100 13.50 3.24 1.02
N GLN A 101 14.08 2.04 0.94
CA GLN A 101 15.10 1.75 -0.08
C GLN A 101 14.57 1.85 -1.50
N LYS A 102 13.32 1.42 -1.73
CA LYS A 102 12.72 1.46 -3.07
C LYS A 102 12.28 2.86 -3.50
N ALA A 103 11.76 3.66 -2.57
CA ALA A 103 11.36 5.05 -2.83
C ALA A 103 12.53 6.04 -2.75
N GLY A 104 13.61 5.68 -2.05
CA GLY A 104 14.83 6.47 -1.85
C GLY A 104 14.72 7.55 -0.78
N ALA A 105 13.55 7.77 -0.19
CA ALA A 105 13.33 8.66 0.96
C ALA A 105 11.94 8.41 1.59
N THR A 106 11.71 8.97 2.79
CA THR A 106 10.38 9.13 3.38
C THR A 106 9.51 10.06 2.52
N SER A 107 8.20 9.88 2.57
CA SER A 107 7.23 10.72 1.82
C SER A 107 7.51 10.75 0.32
N ARG A 108 7.90 9.60 -0.24
CA ARG A 108 8.01 9.36 -1.68
C ARG A 108 7.25 8.10 -2.07
N PRO A 109 6.55 8.10 -3.21
CA PRO A 109 5.78 6.96 -3.65
C PRO A 109 6.66 5.89 -4.27
N SER A 110 6.26 4.64 -4.12
CA SER A 110 6.68 3.52 -4.97
C SER A 110 5.44 2.70 -5.34
N ALA A 111 5.33 2.31 -6.62
CA ALA A 111 4.23 1.47 -7.10
C ALA A 111 4.79 0.20 -7.73
N LYS A 112 4.23 -0.95 -7.38
CA LYS A 112 4.72 -2.25 -7.82
C LYS A 112 3.56 -3.12 -8.34
N PRO A 113 3.50 -3.40 -9.65
CA PRO A 113 2.58 -4.39 -10.17
C PRO A 113 2.99 -5.80 -9.72
N SER A 114 2.01 -6.70 -9.56
CA SER A 114 2.26 -8.13 -9.47
C SER A 114 3.00 -8.62 -10.71
N PRO A 115 3.79 -9.71 -10.59
CA PRO A 115 4.41 -10.37 -11.74
C PRO A 115 3.40 -10.74 -12.84
#